data_AF-H3BH76-F1
#
_entry.id   AF-H3BH76-F1
#
_cell.length_a   1.000
_cell.length_b   1.000
_cell.length_c   1.000
_cell.angle_alpha   90.00
_cell.angle_beta   90.00
_cell.angle_gamma   90.00
#
_symmetry.space_group_name_H-M   'P 1'
#
loop_
_entity.id
_entity.type
_entity.pdbx_description
1 polymer ?
#
loop_
_entity_poly.entity_id
_entity_poly.type
_entity_poly.pdbx_seq_one_letter_code
_entity_poly.pdbx_strand_id
1 'polypeptide(L)'
;MPLLRSRSVDDAQNIGELVKETKKAQALLSKILSCFRHLVLCIGGTSDSAKLREELEVTRKKAYILSTGLKSKLTMLLANKNLGSEHQSELERMWVLFLSCMEQFQQDLGKVLHFSQMFPLNVRGKHLVNTGMTGKTSGIAARVLNVQINSEVAENADSLDLKQHIDFIGKTLQEMELKANIPIWSVEANEEAWAEVTSAVALEDASSNDVLTMDESTNRHCCYRGCWLICVIS
;
A
#
# COMPACT_ATOMS: atom_id res chain seq x y z
N MET A 1 -47.24 7.28 17.47
CA MET A 1 -45.77 7.30 17.68
C MET A 1 -45.06 6.88 16.38
N PRO A 2 -44.48 7.83 15.60
CA PRO A 2 -43.73 7.50 14.37
C PRO A 2 -42.22 7.87 14.38
N LEU A 3 -41.65 8.40 15.47
CA LEU A 3 -40.31 9.03 15.46
C LEU A 3 -39.11 8.06 15.58
N LEU A 4 -39.32 6.76 15.78
CA LEU A 4 -38.22 5.79 15.90
C LEU A 4 -37.65 5.34 14.54
N ARG A 5 -38.42 5.46 13.46
CA ARG A 5 -38.05 4.94 12.13
C ARG A 5 -37.15 5.88 11.33
N SER A 6 -37.25 7.20 11.53
CA SER A 6 -36.36 8.16 10.87
C SER A 6 -34.94 8.08 11.41
N ARG A 7 -34.80 8.03 12.75
CA ARG A 7 -33.49 8.00 13.42
C ARG A 7 -32.65 6.76 13.05
N SER A 8 -33.27 5.59 12.92
CA SER A 8 -32.57 4.35 12.55
C SER A 8 -32.07 4.34 11.09
N VAL A 9 -32.76 5.03 10.19
CA VAL A 9 -32.37 5.13 8.77
C VAL A 9 -31.22 6.11 8.60
N ASP A 10 -31.26 7.22 9.34
CA ASP A 10 -30.19 8.23 9.35
C ASP A 10 -28.88 7.65 9.93
N ASP A 11 -28.97 6.86 11.00
CA ASP A 11 -27.81 6.19 11.61
C ASP A 11 -27.19 5.15 10.66
N ALA A 12 -28.00 4.37 9.94
CA ALA A 12 -27.51 3.39 8.96
C ALA A 12 -26.84 4.06 7.75
N GLN A 13 -27.40 5.17 7.25
CA GLN A 13 -26.83 5.94 6.15
C GLN A 13 -25.48 6.57 6.55
N ASN A 14 -25.39 7.10 7.77
CA ASN A 14 -24.15 7.66 8.33
C ASN A 14 -23.04 6.60 8.47
N ILE A 15 -23.38 5.39 8.93
CA ILE A 15 -22.44 4.26 9.01
C ILE A 15 -21.94 3.87 7.61
N GLY A 16 -22.85 3.76 6.64
CA GLY A 16 -22.49 3.43 5.25
C GLY A 16 -21.53 4.45 4.63
N GLU A 17 -21.71 5.74 4.92
CA GLU A 17 -20.79 6.79 4.50
C GLU A 17 -19.41 6.66 5.16
N LEU A 18 -19.37 6.35 6.46
CA LEU A 18 -18.13 6.17 7.21
C LEU A 18 -17.34 4.94 6.74
N VAL A 19 -18.02 3.84 6.40
CA VAL A 19 -17.40 2.66 5.77
C VAL A 19 -16.79 3.01 4.41
N LYS A 20 -17.51 3.77 3.57
CA LYS A 20 -17.00 4.25 2.27
C LYS A 20 -15.77 5.15 2.42
N GLU A 21 -15.77 6.06 3.39
CA GLU A 21 -14.61 6.92 3.68
C GLU A 21 -13.41 6.08 4.15
N THR A 22 -13.65 5.12 5.04
CA THR A 22 -12.63 4.18 5.54
C THR A 22 -12.02 3.38 4.39
N LYS A 23 -12.84 2.93 3.42
CA LYS A 23 -12.38 2.21 2.23
C LYS A 23 -11.50 3.07 1.33
N LYS A 24 -11.86 4.34 1.14
CA LYS A 24 -11.00 5.31 0.42
C LYS A 24 -9.67 5.50 1.13
N ALA A 25 -9.66 5.65 2.45
CA ALA A 25 -8.44 5.79 3.25
C ALA A 25 -7.53 4.56 3.14
N GLN A 26 -8.11 3.36 3.14
CA GLN A 26 -7.35 2.11 2.94
C GLN A 26 -6.73 1.99 1.54
N ALA A 27 -7.48 2.38 0.50
CA ALA A 27 -6.95 2.42 -0.87
C ALA A 27 -5.80 3.43 -1.00
N LEU A 28 -5.90 4.58 -0.33
CA LEU A 28 -4.81 5.56 -0.27
C LEU A 28 -3.59 5.03 0.48
N LEU A 29 -3.79 4.34 1.61
CA LEU A 29 -2.70 3.70 2.36
C LEU A 29 -1.97 2.68 1.49
N SER A 30 -2.70 1.83 0.76
CA SER A 30 -2.11 0.84 -0.13
C SER A 30 -1.24 1.48 -1.23
N LYS A 31 -1.68 2.61 -1.80
CA LYS A 31 -0.89 3.39 -2.76
C LYS A 31 0.38 3.98 -2.14
N ILE A 32 0.27 4.54 -0.94
CA ILE A 32 1.42 5.08 -0.19
C ILE A 32 2.44 3.97 0.10
N LEU A 33 1.99 2.81 0.57
CA LEU A 33 2.87 1.68 0.90
C LEU A 33 3.52 1.07 -0.35
N SER A 34 2.80 1.01 -1.47
CA SER A 34 3.39 0.63 -2.76
C SER A 34 4.49 1.59 -3.20
N CYS A 35 4.25 2.90 -3.08
CA CYS A 35 5.26 3.91 -3.35
C CYS A 35 6.46 3.80 -2.40
N PHE A 36 6.21 3.58 -1.11
CA PHE A 36 7.25 3.36 -0.10
C PHE A 36 8.13 2.17 -0.50
N ARG A 37 7.54 1.02 -0.83
CA ARG A 37 8.26 -0.16 -1.33
C ARG A 37 9.15 0.16 -2.52
N HIS A 38 8.65 0.91 -3.50
CA HIS A 38 9.45 1.29 -4.67
C HIS A 38 10.67 2.13 -4.31
N LEU A 39 10.53 3.04 -3.33
CA LEU A 39 11.65 3.83 -2.80
C LEU A 39 12.65 2.94 -2.05
N VAL A 40 12.17 1.98 -1.23
CA VAL A 40 13.04 1.02 -0.52
C VAL A 40 13.92 0.24 -1.49
N LEU A 41 13.38 -0.20 -2.63
CA LEU A 41 14.14 -0.96 -3.64
C LEU A 41 15.27 -0.15 -4.29
N CYS A 42 15.25 1.17 -4.18
CA CYS A 42 16.28 2.03 -4.74
C CYS A 42 17.45 2.30 -3.77
N ILE A 43 17.29 1.98 -2.48
CA ILE A 43 18.34 2.19 -1.47
C ILE A 43 19.51 1.22 -1.73
N GLY A 44 20.74 1.71 -1.64
CA GLY A 44 21.96 0.97 -1.95
C GLY A 44 22.22 0.77 -3.45
N GLY A 45 21.29 1.17 -4.32
CA GLY A 45 21.42 1.10 -5.76
C GLY A 45 21.99 2.37 -6.39
N THR A 46 21.98 2.42 -7.71
CA THR A 46 22.46 3.56 -8.52
C THR A 46 21.65 4.84 -8.35
N SER A 47 20.39 4.71 -7.93
CA SER A 47 19.48 5.83 -7.72
C SER A 47 19.38 6.26 -6.25
N ASP A 48 20.16 5.63 -5.35
CA ASP A 48 20.23 6.02 -3.95
C ASP A 48 20.90 7.41 -3.82
N SER A 49 20.22 8.30 -3.12
CA SER A 49 20.63 9.69 -2.97
C SER A 49 20.00 10.29 -1.72
N ALA A 50 20.57 11.40 -1.24
CA ALA A 50 20.02 12.09 -0.08
C ALA A 50 18.55 12.50 -0.32
N LYS A 51 18.23 12.94 -1.55
CA LYS A 51 16.87 13.28 -1.97
C LYS A 51 15.93 12.07 -1.92
N LEU A 52 16.34 10.92 -2.45
CA LEU A 52 15.53 9.69 -2.38
C LEU A 52 15.25 9.31 -0.92
N ARG A 53 16.24 9.41 -0.04
CA ARG A 53 16.08 9.09 1.40
C ARG A 53 15.17 10.07 2.13
N GLU A 54 15.18 11.34 1.74
CA GLU A 54 14.22 12.34 2.21
C GLU A 54 12.79 12.01 1.73
N GLU A 55 12.61 11.70 0.44
CA GLU A 55 11.30 11.30 -0.11
C GLU A 55 10.75 10.04 0.58
N LEU A 56 11.63 9.07 0.86
CA LEU A 56 11.31 7.86 1.61
C LEU A 56 10.85 8.20 3.04
N GLU A 57 11.54 9.09 3.72
CA GLU A 57 11.22 9.54 5.07
C GLU A 57 9.87 10.28 5.12
N VAL A 58 9.61 11.18 4.17
CA VAL A 58 8.30 11.84 4.05
C VAL A 58 7.20 10.81 3.79
N THR A 59 7.45 9.84 2.92
CA THR A 59 6.49 8.77 2.62
C THR A 59 6.21 7.90 3.85
N ARG A 60 7.25 7.59 4.65
CA ARG A 60 7.12 6.86 5.93
C ARG A 60 6.18 7.57 6.89
N LYS A 61 6.37 8.89 7.09
CA LYS A 61 5.54 9.70 7.98
C LYS A 61 4.07 9.71 7.55
N LYS A 62 3.83 9.87 6.24
CA LYS A 62 2.47 9.81 5.69
C LYS A 62 1.79 8.45 5.92
N ALA A 63 2.53 7.36 5.69
CA ALA A 63 2.03 6.02 5.94
C ALA A 63 1.63 5.84 7.42
N TYR A 64 2.48 6.29 8.35
CA TYR A 64 2.23 6.24 9.79
C TYR A 64 0.98 7.00 10.22
N ILE A 65 0.84 8.25 9.77
CA ILE A 65 -0.31 9.09 10.13
C ILE A 65 -1.60 8.43 9.64
N LEU A 66 -1.60 7.99 8.38
CA LEU A 66 -2.77 7.37 7.77
C LEU A 66 -3.10 6.02 8.41
N SER A 67 -2.10 5.19 8.70
CA SER A 67 -2.32 3.88 9.35
C SER A 67 -2.87 4.03 10.75
N THR A 68 -2.42 5.03 11.51
CA THR A 68 -2.90 5.28 12.88
C THR A 68 -4.36 5.74 12.86
N GLY A 69 -4.72 6.66 11.97
CA GLY A 69 -6.11 7.08 11.78
C GLY A 69 -7.00 5.92 11.34
N LEU A 70 -6.53 5.09 10.40
CA LEU A 70 -7.27 3.95 9.89
C LEU A 70 -7.46 2.85 10.95
N LYS A 71 -6.43 2.53 11.74
CA LYS A 71 -6.54 1.64 12.91
C LYS A 71 -7.65 2.08 13.86
N SER A 72 -7.67 3.36 14.23
CA SER A 72 -8.66 3.93 15.14
C SER A 72 -10.08 3.79 14.56
N LYS A 73 -10.26 4.20 13.29
CA LYS A 73 -11.56 4.09 12.60
C LYS A 73 -12.05 2.65 12.50
N LEU A 74 -11.19 1.72 12.06
CA LEU A 74 -11.54 0.30 11.93
C LEU A 74 -11.90 -0.33 13.28
N THR A 75 -11.12 -0.04 14.33
CA THR A 75 -11.39 -0.57 15.69
C THR A 75 -12.74 -0.07 16.20
N MET A 76 -13.04 1.21 16.00
CA MET A 76 -14.31 1.81 16.43
C MET A 76 -15.50 1.23 15.65
N LEU A 77 -15.37 1.08 14.32
CA LEU A 77 -16.41 0.52 13.48
C LEU A 77 -16.69 -0.95 13.82
N LEU A 78 -15.66 -1.80 13.92
CA LEU A 78 -15.82 -3.22 14.23
C LEU A 78 -16.36 -3.49 15.64
N ALA A 79 -16.19 -2.54 16.58
CA ALA A 79 -16.80 -2.64 17.91
C ALA A 79 -18.32 -2.41 17.89
N ASN A 80 -18.88 -1.84 16.81
CA ASN A 80 -20.30 -1.54 16.70
C ASN A 80 -21.12 -2.80 16.37
N LYS A 81 -21.96 -3.25 17.31
CA LYS A 81 -22.80 -4.45 17.15
C LYS A 81 -24.03 -4.26 16.28
N ASN A 82 -24.35 -3.02 15.88
CA ASN A 82 -25.54 -2.71 15.09
C ASN A 82 -25.23 -2.58 13.58
N LEU A 83 -24.11 -3.12 13.13
CA LEU A 83 -23.75 -3.16 11.71
C LEU A 83 -24.60 -4.19 10.97
N GLY A 84 -25.05 -3.84 9.76
CA GLY A 84 -25.59 -4.83 8.83
C GLY A 84 -24.53 -5.84 8.43
N SER A 85 -24.92 -7.09 8.14
CA SER A 85 -23.99 -8.18 7.80
C SER A 85 -23.05 -7.86 6.65
N GLU A 86 -23.53 -7.12 5.64
CA GLU A 86 -22.72 -6.67 4.50
C GLU A 86 -21.59 -5.72 4.94
N HIS A 87 -21.90 -4.70 5.73
CA HIS A 87 -20.90 -3.74 6.23
C HIS A 87 -19.93 -4.39 7.21
N GLN A 88 -20.40 -5.34 8.01
CA GLN A 88 -19.54 -6.10 8.91
C GLN A 88 -18.51 -6.91 8.11
N SER A 89 -18.95 -7.72 7.14
CA SER A 89 -18.05 -8.52 6.30
C SER A 89 -17.02 -7.66 5.56
N GLU A 90 -17.45 -6.52 4.99
CA GLU A 90 -16.52 -5.61 4.31
C GLU A 90 -15.49 -5.02 5.30
N LEU A 91 -15.88 -4.66 6.52
CA LEU A 91 -14.95 -4.16 7.55
C LEU A 91 -13.98 -5.24 8.03
N GLU A 92 -14.43 -6.49 8.16
CA GLU A 92 -13.57 -7.63 8.50
C GLU A 92 -12.54 -7.88 7.40
N ARG A 93 -12.94 -7.78 6.13
CA ARG A 93 -12.01 -7.86 4.99
C ARG A 93 -11.00 -6.73 4.99
N MET A 94 -11.48 -5.51 5.22
CA MET A 94 -10.63 -4.33 5.34
C MET A 94 -9.63 -4.46 6.49
N TRP A 95 -10.03 -5.05 7.62
CA TRP A 95 -9.16 -5.35 8.75
C TRP A 95 -8.03 -6.29 8.38
N VAL A 96 -8.35 -7.43 7.74
CA VAL A 96 -7.34 -8.40 7.31
C VAL A 96 -6.37 -7.78 6.31
N LEU A 97 -6.88 -7.05 5.31
CA LEU A 97 -6.02 -6.34 4.35
C LEU A 97 -5.13 -5.29 5.04
N PHE A 98 -5.66 -4.58 6.04
CA PHE A 98 -4.88 -3.62 6.82
C PHE A 98 -3.73 -4.30 7.56
N LEU A 99 -3.99 -5.43 8.25
CA LEU A 99 -2.95 -6.21 8.93
C LEU A 99 -1.84 -6.63 7.96
N SER A 100 -2.20 -7.23 6.83
CA SER A 100 -1.24 -7.64 5.80
C SER A 100 -0.41 -6.46 5.27
N CYS A 101 -1.03 -5.31 5.04
CA CYS A 101 -0.32 -4.09 4.64
C CYS A 101 0.68 -3.62 5.71
N MET A 102 0.30 -3.68 6.99
CA MET A 102 1.15 -3.23 8.09
C MET A 102 2.32 -4.17 8.38
N GLU A 103 2.12 -5.48 8.31
CA GLU A 103 3.20 -6.48 8.38
C GLU A 103 4.22 -6.24 7.28
N GLN A 104 3.72 -6.05 6.06
CA GLN A 104 4.56 -5.82 4.92
C GLN A 104 5.32 -4.49 5.00
N PHE A 105 4.68 -3.44 5.55
CA PHE A 105 5.33 -2.16 5.82
C PHE A 105 6.43 -2.28 6.88
N GLN A 106 6.20 -3.06 7.95
CA GLN A 106 7.22 -3.33 8.98
C GLN A 106 8.46 -3.99 8.39
N GLN A 107 8.29 -4.99 7.52
CA GLN A 107 9.40 -5.64 6.81
C GLN A 107 10.19 -4.64 5.96
N ASP A 108 9.50 -3.73 5.29
CA ASP A 108 10.14 -2.72 4.46
C ASP A 108 10.93 -1.69 5.27
N LEU A 109 10.41 -1.27 6.42
CA LEU A 109 11.15 -0.43 7.36
C LEU A 109 12.42 -1.13 7.87
N GLY A 110 12.34 -2.44 8.13
CA GLY A 110 13.51 -3.25 8.46
C GLY A 110 14.56 -3.26 7.34
N LYS A 111 14.14 -3.39 6.08
CA LYS A 111 15.05 -3.29 4.91
C LYS A 111 15.68 -1.91 4.81
N VAL A 112 14.91 -0.84 4.98
CA VAL A 112 15.43 0.54 5.00
C VAL A 112 16.52 0.69 6.04
N LEU A 113 16.27 0.23 7.27
CA LEU A 113 17.23 0.32 8.37
C LEU A 113 18.53 -0.43 8.02
N HIS A 114 18.40 -1.66 7.52
CA HIS A 114 19.53 -2.49 7.13
C HIS A 114 20.35 -1.87 5.98
N PHE A 115 19.70 -1.48 4.88
CA PHE A 115 20.39 -0.90 3.73
C PHE A 115 20.98 0.47 4.04
N SER A 116 20.31 1.29 4.85
CA SER A 116 20.84 2.60 5.24
C SER A 116 22.14 2.48 6.04
N GLN A 117 22.30 1.42 6.83
CA GLN A 117 23.53 1.12 7.57
C GLN A 117 24.63 0.56 6.67
N MET A 118 24.28 -0.30 5.71
CA MET A 118 25.25 -0.90 4.78
C MET A 118 25.78 0.10 3.74
N PHE A 119 24.94 1.07 3.34
CA PHE A 119 25.25 2.06 2.31
C PHE A 119 25.15 3.49 2.88
N PRO A 120 26.06 3.95 3.74
CA PRO A 120 25.97 5.29 4.32
C PRO A 120 26.34 6.37 3.28
N LEU A 121 25.45 7.34 3.04
CA LEU A 121 25.70 8.46 2.09
C LEU A 121 26.71 9.49 2.60
N ASN A 122 26.94 9.56 3.91
CA ASN A 122 27.76 10.60 4.55
C ASN A 122 29.26 10.25 4.64
N VAL A 123 29.67 9.12 4.06
CA VAL A 123 31.08 8.69 4.07
C VAL A 123 31.77 9.18 2.80
N ARG A 124 32.60 10.24 2.92
CA ARG A 124 33.46 10.69 1.82
C ARG A 124 34.38 9.53 1.41
N GLY A 125 34.39 9.18 0.12
CA GLY A 125 35.37 8.25 -0.46
C GLY A 125 34.89 6.83 -0.78
N LYS A 126 33.60 6.50 -0.59
CA LYS A 126 33.01 5.26 -1.13
C LYS A 126 32.15 5.58 -2.35
N HIS A 127 32.69 5.34 -3.54
CA HIS A 127 31.94 5.51 -4.78
C HIS A 127 30.85 4.43 -4.86
N LEU A 128 29.58 4.84 -4.83
CA LEU A 128 28.48 3.97 -5.23
C LEU A 128 28.73 3.56 -6.68
N VAL A 129 28.65 2.26 -6.97
CA VAL A 129 28.83 1.74 -8.33
C VAL A 129 27.66 2.23 -9.17
N ASN A 130 27.88 3.29 -9.94
CA ASN A 130 26.89 3.82 -10.86
C ASN A 130 26.88 2.94 -12.12
N THR A 131 25.99 1.95 -12.17
CA THR A 131 25.83 1.08 -13.35
C THR A 131 25.10 1.76 -14.52
N GLY A 132 24.89 3.09 -14.48
CA GLY A 132 24.29 3.87 -15.56
C GLY A 132 22.78 3.70 -15.72
N MET A 133 22.14 2.87 -14.90
CA MET A 133 20.68 2.66 -14.90
C MET A 133 20.03 3.58 -13.87
N THR A 134 19.42 4.68 -14.29
CA THR A 134 18.57 5.52 -13.42
C THR A 134 17.12 5.05 -13.52
N GLY A 135 16.56 4.60 -12.39
CA GLY A 135 15.15 4.20 -12.33
C GLY A 135 14.22 5.41 -12.37
N LYS A 136 13.15 5.36 -13.17
CA LYS A 136 12.11 6.42 -13.27
C LYS A 136 11.17 6.46 -12.05
N THR A 137 11.64 6.20 -10.83
CA THR A 137 10.80 6.09 -9.63
C THR A 137 10.28 7.45 -9.12
N SER A 138 10.94 8.54 -9.50
CA SER A 138 10.58 9.92 -9.11
C SER A 138 9.13 10.32 -9.44
N GLY A 139 8.58 9.84 -10.56
CA GLY A 139 7.20 10.16 -10.97
C GLY A 139 6.11 9.51 -10.09
N ILE A 140 6.42 8.43 -9.39
CA ILE A 140 5.49 7.76 -8.46
C ILE A 140 5.49 8.48 -7.11
N ALA A 141 6.68 8.85 -6.62
CA ALA A 141 6.86 9.60 -5.38
C ALA A 141 6.15 10.95 -5.40
N ALA A 142 6.34 11.75 -6.46
CA ALA A 142 5.75 13.09 -6.57
C ALA A 142 4.20 13.10 -6.41
N ARG A 143 3.52 12.09 -6.94
CA ARG A 143 2.05 11.99 -6.85
C ARG A 143 1.55 11.64 -5.45
N VAL A 144 2.31 10.85 -4.70
CA VAL A 144 1.99 10.48 -3.31
C VAL A 144 2.38 11.60 -2.34
N LEU A 145 3.43 12.35 -2.65
CA LEU A 145 3.88 13.51 -1.87
C LEU A 145 2.89 14.69 -1.90
N ASN A 146 2.01 14.78 -2.90
CA ASN A 146 0.97 15.81 -2.93
C ASN A 146 -0.31 15.47 -2.12
N VAL A 147 -0.43 14.24 -1.59
CA VAL A 147 -1.58 13.88 -0.75
C VAL A 147 -1.47 14.61 0.59
N GLN A 148 -2.36 15.57 0.84
CA GLN A 148 -2.51 16.25 2.13
C GLN A 148 -3.23 15.31 3.11
N ILE A 149 -2.55 14.98 4.21
CA ILE A 149 -3.12 14.18 5.30
C ILE A 149 -3.24 15.13 6.49
N ASN A 150 -4.46 15.65 6.70
CA ASN A 150 -4.74 16.53 7.83
C ASN A 150 -5.03 15.65 9.05
N SER A 151 -4.09 15.57 10.00
CA SER A 151 -4.28 14.81 11.24
C SER A 151 -3.41 15.36 12.36
N GLU A 152 -3.99 15.47 13.57
CA GLU A 152 -3.29 15.78 14.83
C GLU A 152 -2.20 14.75 15.19
N VAL A 153 -2.21 13.58 14.54
CA VAL A 153 -1.17 12.54 14.66
C VAL A 153 0.14 12.94 13.97
N ALA A 154 0.14 14.02 13.18
CA ALA A 154 1.32 14.51 12.47
C ALA A 154 2.50 14.85 13.41
N GLU A 155 2.23 15.38 14.61
CA GLU A 155 3.30 15.74 15.56
C GLU A 155 4.05 14.51 16.11
N ASN A 156 3.35 13.38 16.28
CA ASN A 156 3.96 12.12 16.70
C ASN A 156 4.76 11.44 15.56
N ALA A 157 4.49 11.81 14.31
CA ALA A 157 5.22 11.27 13.16
C ALA A 157 6.64 11.84 13.04
N ASP A 158 6.84 13.07 13.52
CA ASP A 158 8.13 13.77 13.45
C ASP A 158 9.09 13.35 14.57
N SER A 159 8.59 12.73 15.65
CA SER A 159 9.40 12.35 16.83
C SER A 159 9.93 10.91 16.82
N LEU A 160 9.39 10.03 15.97
CA LEU A 160 9.75 8.60 15.95
C LEU A 160 10.94 8.31 15.03
N ASP A 161 12.04 7.87 15.63
CA ASP A 161 13.15 7.24 14.91
C ASP A 161 12.68 5.96 14.18
N LEU A 162 13.40 5.56 13.13
CA LEU A 162 13.06 4.41 12.31
C LEU A 162 12.92 3.12 13.14
N LYS A 163 13.79 2.88 14.12
CA LYS A 163 13.69 1.71 15.00
C LYS A 163 12.44 1.75 15.88
N GLN A 164 12.19 2.90 16.49
CA GLN A 164 11.00 3.10 17.32
C GLN A 164 9.72 2.90 16.50
N HIS A 165 9.73 3.30 15.23
CA HIS A 165 8.61 3.09 14.33
C HIS A 165 8.38 1.61 13.97
N ILE A 166 9.46 0.84 13.76
CA ILE A 166 9.37 -0.62 13.56
C ILE A 166 8.73 -1.28 14.79
N ASP A 167 9.20 -0.93 15.99
CA ASP A 167 8.68 -1.48 17.24
C ASP A 167 7.22 -1.07 17.48
N PHE A 168 6.88 0.18 17.15
CA PHE A 168 5.50 0.68 17.23
C PHE A 168 4.55 -0.10 16.31
N ILE A 169 4.95 -0.36 15.07
CA ILE A 169 4.13 -1.14 14.13
C ILE A 169 3.98 -2.57 14.63
N GLY A 170 5.06 -3.20 15.13
CA GLY A 170 4.99 -4.54 15.71
C GLY A 170 4.02 -4.63 16.88
N LYS A 171 4.06 -3.66 17.82
CA LYS A 171 3.08 -3.56 18.91
C LYS A 171 1.66 -3.34 18.40
N THR A 172 1.51 -2.47 17.42
CA THR A 172 0.20 -2.16 16.82
C THR A 172 -0.42 -3.38 16.15
N LEU A 173 0.36 -4.18 15.43
CA LEU A 173 -0.10 -5.44 14.83
C LEU A 173 -0.59 -6.40 15.91
N GLN A 174 0.22 -6.65 16.93
CA GLN A 174 -0.16 -7.52 18.05
C GLN A 174 -1.44 -7.04 18.76
N GLU A 175 -1.55 -5.74 19.03
CA GLU A 175 -2.75 -5.16 19.64
C GLU A 175 -4.00 -5.36 18.77
N MET A 176 -3.87 -5.26 17.45
CA MET A 176 -4.99 -5.43 16.54
C MET A 176 -5.37 -6.90 16.41
N GLU A 177 -4.42 -7.82 16.24
CA GLU A 177 -4.69 -9.26 16.25
C GLU A 177 -5.45 -9.72 17.50
N LEU A 178 -5.17 -9.13 18.66
CA LEU A 178 -5.86 -9.43 19.91
C LEU A 178 -7.25 -8.78 20.03
N LYS A 179 -7.48 -7.64 19.36
CA LYS A 179 -8.76 -6.88 19.46
C LYS A 179 -9.86 -7.45 18.59
N ALA A 180 -9.52 -8.01 17.44
CA ALA A 180 -10.49 -8.62 16.55
C ALA A 180 -10.05 -10.06 16.27
N ASN A 181 -10.76 -11.02 16.86
CA ASN A 181 -10.55 -12.45 16.60
C ASN A 181 -11.15 -12.85 15.25
N ILE A 182 -10.73 -12.17 14.19
CA ILE A 182 -11.14 -12.42 12.81
C ILE A 182 -10.02 -13.27 12.19
N PRO A 183 -10.19 -14.59 12.06
CA PRO A 183 -9.18 -15.39 11.41
C PRO A 183 -9.08 -15.04 9.93
N ILE A 184 -7.87 -14.98 9.39
CA ILE A 184 -7.61 -14.62 7.98
C ILE A 184 -8.42 -15.50 7.00
N TRP A 185 -8.70 -16.75 7.38
CA TRP A 185 -9.44 -17.71 6.56
C TRP A 185 -10.96 -17.57 6.60
N SER A 186 -11.55 -16.75 7.49
CA SER A 186 -13.01 -16.57 7.55
C SER A 186 -13.53 -15.45 6.64
N VAL A 187 -12.63 -14.68 6.02
CA VAL A 187 -13.01 -13.58 5.16
C VAL A 187 -13.25 -14.08 3.73
N GLU A 188 -14.46 -13.89 3.23
CA GLU A 188 -14.83 -14.22 1.85
C GLU A 188 -14.30 -13.17 0.87
N ALA A 189 -13.82 -13.62 -0.29
CA ALA A 189 -13.42 -12.73 -1.38
C ALA A 189 -14.67 -12.16 -2.07
N ASN A 190 -14.73 -10.83 -2.20
CA ASN A 190 -15.85 -10.13 -2.87
C ASN A 190 -15.61 -9.92 -4.37
N GLU A 191 -14.41 -10.25 -4.86
CA GLU A 191 -14.08 -10.14 -6.28
C GLU A 191 -14.12 -11.53 -6.91
N GLU A 192 -14.73 -11.61 -8.11
CA GLU A 192 -14.69 -12.83 -8.91
C GLU A 192 -13.23 -13.22 -9.17
N ALA A 193 -12.94 -14.52 -9.11
CA ALA A 193 -11.63 -15.02 -9.50
C ALA A 193 -11.29 -14.48 -10.91
N TRP A 194 -10.11 -13.85 -11.05
CA TRP A 194 -9.62 -13.22 -12.29
C TRP A 194 -10.20 -11.85 -12.67
N ALA A 195 -10.92 -11.16 -11.79
CA ALA A 195 -11.39 -9.79 -12.03
C ALA A 195 -10.26 -8.79 -12.37
N GLU A 196 -9.05 -9.01 -11.86
CA GLU A 196 -7.87 -8.19 -12.19
C GLU A 196 -7.42 -8.34 -13.66
N VAL A 197 -7.62 -9.52 -14.25
CA VAL A 197 -7.22 -9.81 -15.65
C VAL A 197 -8.21 -9.19 -16.63
N THR A 198 -9.52 -9.20 -16.33
CA THR A 198 -10.54 -8.59 -17.20
C THR A 198 -10.47 -7.07 -17.18
N SER A 199 -10.13 -6.46 -16.04
CA SER A 199 -9.95 -5.01 -15.91
C SER A 199 -8.75 -4.47 -16.72
N ALA A 200 -7.67 -5.25 -16.83
CA ALA A 200 -6.52 -4.90 -17.66
C ALA A 200 -6.85 -4.96 -19.17
N VAL A 201 -7.70 -5.91 -19.59
CA VAL A 201 -8.11 -6.06 -21.00
C VAL A 201 -9.07 -4.94 -21.44
N ALA A 202 -9.89 -4.40 -20.51
CA ALA A 202 -10.82 -3.30 -20.82
C ALA A 202 -10.14 -1.94 -21.07
N LEU A 203 -8.84 -1.81 -20.78
CA LEU A 203 -8.06 -0.59 -21.06
C LEU A 203 -7.37 -0.62 -22.43
N GLU A 204 -7.43 -1.73 -23.17
CA GLU A 204 -6.85 -1.85 -24.51
C GLU A 204 -7.86 -1.64 -25.67
N ASP A 205 -9.16 -1.56 -25.37
CA ASP A 205 -10.24 -1.45 -26.39
C ASP A 205 -10.64 -0.01 -26.76
N ALA A 206 -9.78 0.96 -26.46
CA ALA A 206 -9.91 2.34 -26.95
C ALA A 206 -8.68 2.77 -27.77
N SER A 207 -8.31 1.96 -28.75
CA SER A 207 -7.48 2.43 -29.87
C SER A 207 -8.08 1.93 -31.18
N SER A 208 -8.41 2.89 -32.03
CA SER A 208 -9.06 2.76 -33.34
C SER A 208 -8.54 1.58 -34.15
N ASN A 209 -9.47 0.83 -34.74
CA ASN A 209 -9.24 0.03 -35.94
C ASN A 209 -8.44 0.86 -36.95
N ASP A 210 -7.24 0.42 -37.27
CA ASP A 210 -6.69 0.56 -38.62
C ASP A 210 -6.05 -0.78 -39.00
N VAL A 211 -6.66 -1.42 -39.99
CA VAL A 211 -6.23 -2.68 -40.57
C VAL A 211 -5.11 -2.36 -41.54
N LEU A 212 -3.87 -2.73 -41.18
CA LEU A 212 -2.81 -2.88 -42.17
C LEU A 212 -2.24 -4.30 -42.14
N THR A 213 -2.38 -4.91 -43.30
CA THR A 213 -1.97 -6.24 -43.71
C THR A 213 -0.46 -6.46 -43.58
N MET A 214 -0.12 -7.56 -42.90
CA MET A 214 0.95 -8.53 -43.16
C MET A 214 2.19 -8.03 -43.93
N ASP A 215 3.33 -8.00 -43.23
CA ASP A 215 4.56 -8.55 -43.79
C ASP A 215 5.36 -9.31 -42.71
N GLU A 216 5.84 -10.46 -43.12
CA GLU A 216 6.45 -11.50 -42.32
C GLU A 216 7.96 -11.22 -42.23
N SER A 217 8.46 -10.86 -41.05
CA SER A 217 9.90 -10.92 -40.80
C SER A 217 10.19 -11.33 -39.36
N THR A 218 10.82 -12.50 -39.27
CA THR A 218 11.40 -13.13 -38.08
C THR A 218 12.25 -12.18 -37.25
N ASN A 219 11.74 -11.74 -36.09
CA ASN A 219 12.59 -11.40 -34.95
C ASN A 219 11.78 -11.47 -33.64
N ARG A 220 11.75 -12.66 -33.01
CA ARG A 220 11.17 -12.83 -31.68
C ARG A 220 12.09 -12.19 -30.63
N HIS A 221 11.97 -10.88 -30.44
CA HIS A 221 12.51 -10.20 -29.26
C HIS A 221 11.44 -10.20 -28.17
N CYS A 222 11.51 -11.19 -27.29
CA CYS A 222 10.58 -11.36 -26.18
C CYS A 222 11.02 -10.46 -25.02
N CYS A 223 10.41 -9.27 -24.91
CA CYS A 223 10.56 -8.40 -23.74
C CYS A 223 9.54 -8.79 -22.66
N TYR A 224 9.75 -9.92 -21.97
CA TYR A 224 9.01 -10.22 -20.74
C TYR A 224 9.93 -10.71 -19.62
N ARG A 225 9.85 -10.00 -18.50
CA ARG A 225 10.33 -10.39 -17.16
C ARG A 225 9.71 -11.75 -16.80
N GLY A 226 10.52 -12.79 -16.67
CA GLY A 226 10.05 -14.10 -16.18
C GLY A 226 10.86 -15.34 -16.57
N CYS A 227 11.85 -15.26 -17.47
CA CYS A 227 12.65 -16.42 -17.88
C CYS A 227 13.79 -16.78 -16.92
N TRP A 228 13.48 -16.99 -15.64
CA TRP A 228 14.35 -17.74 -14.73
C TRP A 228 13.58 -18.97 -14.29
N LEU A 229 14.15 -20.15 -14.56
CA LEU A 229 13.58 -21.50 -14.39
C LEU A 229 12.85 -22.02 -15.64
N ILE A 230 13.64 -22.56 -16.58
CA ILE A 230 13.51 -23.88 -17.23
C ILE A 230 14.50 -23.86 -18.40
N CYS A 231 15.74 -24.26 -18.12
CA CYS A 231 16.73 -24.70 -19.11
C CYS A 231 17.65 -25.71 -18.43
N VAL A 232 17.06 -26.78 -17.92
CA VAL A 232 17.73 -28.05 -17.71
C VAL A 232 16.72 -29.10 -18.16
N ILE A 233 17.10 -29.87 -19.20
CA ILE A 233 16.38 -30.97 -19.86
C ILE A 233 15.47 -30.57 -21.04
N SER A 234 16.07 -30.36 -22.21
CA SER A 234 15.87 -31.16 -23.44
C SER A 234 16.82 -30.70 -24.53
#